data_AF-A0A534IWV1-F1
#
_entry.id   AF-A0A534IWV1-F1
#
_cell.length_a   1.000
_cell.length_b   1.000
_cell.length_c   1.000
_cell.angle_alpha   90.00
_cell.angle_beta   90.00
_cell.angle_gamma   90.00
#
_symmetry.space_group_name_H-M   'P 1'
#
loop_
_entity.id
_entity.type
_entity.pdbx_description
1 polymer ?
#
loop_
_entity_poly.entity_id
_entity_poly.type
_entity_poly.pdbx_seq_one_letter_code
_entity_poly.pdbx_strand_id
1 'polypeptide(L)'
;MKISQWTLLWLVIVGILGTIEIAIVVGVVNPYDVVTFFFIMVSGLIVISVLAIIGATFLGIYISHRILSTQDFTPFEQEMLRMAEQVKGLSEKLDAISRTVTGPMDPPSGRR
;
A
#
# COMPACT_ATOMS: atom_id res chain seq x y z
N MET A 1 -14.13 -29.89 15.77
CA MET A 1 -13.17 -28.89 16.29
C MET A 1 -12.85 -27.93 15.15
N LYS A 2 -13.09 -26.62 15.31
CA LYS A 2 -12.77 -25.63 14.26
C LYS A 2 -11.26 -25.41 14.26
N ILE A 3 -10.54 -26.16 13.43
CA ILE A 3 -9.11 -25.93 13.21
C ILE A 3 -8.99 -24.56 12.56
N SER A 4 -8.29 -23.64 13.24
CA SER A 4 -8.01 -22.32 12.70
C SER A 4 -7.23 -22.47 11.39
N GLN A 5 -7.58 -21.66 10.38
CA GLN A 5 -6.91 -21.68 9.07
C GLN A 5 -5.40 -21.48 9.21
N TRP A 6 -4.98 -20.73 10.24
CA TRP A 6 -3.57 -20.52 10.56
C TRP A 6 -2.88 -21.79 11.06
N THR A 7 -3.57 -22.58 11.88
CA THR A 7 -3.06 -23.87 12.38
C THR A 7 -3.03 -24.92 11.26
N LEU A 8 -3.98 -24.86 10.32
CA LEU A 8 -3.99 -25.70 9.14
C LEU A 8 -2.78 -25.41 8.23
N LEU A 9 -2.51 -24.13 7.97
CA LEU A 9 -1.36 -23.68 7.18
C LEU A 9 -0.04 -24.14 7.82
N TRP A 10 0.08 -23.98 9.14
CA TRP A 10 1.24 -24.45 9.89
C TRP A 10 1.41 -25.97 9.79
N LEU A 11 0.34 -26.75 9.97
CA LEU A 11 0.38 -28.21 9.86
C LEU A 11 0.76 -28.69 8.45
N VAL A 12 0.31 -28.00 7.41
CA VAL A 12 0.69 -28.31 6.02
C VAL A 12 2.19 -28.07 5.82
N ILE A 13 2.72 -26.94 6.30
CA ILE A 13 4.16 -26.62 6.18
C ILE A 13 5.01 -27.67 6.93
N VAL A 14 4.63 -27.98 8.17
CA VAL A 14 5.35 -28.98 8.99
C VAL A 14 5.25 -30.37 8.38
N GLY A 15 4.09 -30.75 7.83
CA GLY A 15 3.90 -32.02 7.14
C GLY A 15 4.76 -32.15 5.89
N ILE A 16 4.87 -31.08 5.09
CA ILE A 16 5.75 -31.05 3.92
C ILE A 16 7.22 -31.20 4.34
N LEU A 17 7.65 -30.44 5.35
CA LEU A 17 9.01 -30.52 5.90
C LEU A 17 9.34 -31.94 6.41
N GLY A 18 8.46 -32.53 7.21
CA GLY A 18 8.65 -33.88 7.73
C GLY A 18 8.69 -34.95 6.64
N THR A 19 7.91 -34.78 5.56
CA THR A 19 7.93 -35.71 4.41
C THR A 19 9.28 -35.67 3.68
N ILE A 20 9.86 -34.47 3.53
CA ILE A 20 11.19 -34.30 2.92
C ILE A 20 12.27 -34.96 3.80
N GLU A 21 12.19 -34.77 5.11
CA GLU A 21 13.13 -35.38 6.06
C GLU A 21 13.06 -36.91 6.02
N ILE A 22 11.84 -37.48 6.01
CA ILE A 22 11.63 -38.92 5.88
C ILE A 22 12.18 -39.45 4.55
N ALA A 23 12.00 -38.71 3.44
CA ALA A 23 12.53 -39.10 2.14
C ALA A 23 14.07 -39.18 2.12
N ILE A 24 14.74 -38.33 2.90
CA ILE A 24 16.21 -38.37 3.09
C ILE A 24 16.59 -39.59 3.94
N VAL A 25 15.88 -39.85 5.05
CA VAL A 25 16.19 -40.97 5.96
C VAL A 25 15.93 -42.34 5.33
N VAL A 26 14.90 -42.47 4.49
CA VAL A 26 14.56 -43.72 3.77
C VAL A 26 15.55 -44.03 2.64
N GLY A 27 16.46 -43.11 2.30
CA GLY A 27 17.51 -43.35 1.31
C GLY A 27 17.03 -43.33 -0.14
N VAL A 28 15.81 -42.83 -0.40
CA VAL A 28 15.32 -42.51 -1.76
C VAL A 28 16.17 -41.40 -2.37
N VAL A 29 16.69 -40.50 -1.53
CA VAL A 29 17.72 -39.52 -1.85
C VAL A 29 19.01 -39.97 -1.19
N ASN A 30 20.01 -40.37 -1.97
CA ASN A 30 21.31 -40.77 -1.44
C ASN A 30 22.21 -39.53 -1.31
N PRO A 31 22.51 -39.02 -0.09
CA PRO A 31 23.27 -37.78 0.09
C PRO A 31 24.75 -37.91 -0.28
N TYR A 32 25.23 -39.13 -0.57
CA TYR A 32 26.57 -39.39 -1.09
C TYR A 32 26.68 -39.20 -2.61
N ASP A 33 25.54 -39.09 -3.31
CA ASP A 33 25.53 -38.68 -4.70
C ASP A 33 25.51 -37.15 -4.79
N VAL A 34 26.71 -36.61 -5.02
CA VAL A 34 26.98 -35.16 -5.13
C VAL A 34 26.03 -34.49 -6.13
N VAL A 35 25.67 -35.20 -7.21
CA VAL A 35 24.79 -34.66 -8.25
C VAL A 35 23.37 -34.49 -7.72
N THR A 36 22.81 -35.53 -7.09
CA THR A 36 21.46 -35.48 -6.51
C THR A 36 21.36 -34.43 -5.40
N PHE A 37 22.35 -34.33 -4.52
CA PHE A 37 22.39 -33.30 -3.47
C PHE A 37 22.45 -31.88 -4.06
N PHE A 38 23.28 -31.68 -5.10
CA PHE A 38 23.37 -30.40 -5.79
C PHE A 38 22.02 -29.99 -6.41
N PHE A 39 21.33 -30.90 -7.08
CA PHE A 39 20.01 -30.61 -7.66
C PHE A 39 18.95 -30.27 -6.60
N ILE A 40 18.92 -30.98 -5.47
CA ILE A 40 18.00 -30.69 -4.36
C ILE A 40 18.31 -29.35 -3.73
N MET A 41 19.58 -29.04 -3.50
CA MET A 41 19.99 -27.76 -2.93
C MET A 41 19.65 -26.60 -3.87
N VAL A 42 19.96 -26.72 -5.17
CA VAL A 42 19.70 -25.66 -6.16
C VAL A 42 18.20 -25.46 -6.32
N SER A 43 17.42 -26.53 -6.45
CA SER A 43 15.96 -26.43 -6.56
C SER A 43 15.33 -25.84 -5.31
N GLY A 44 15.78 -26.23 -4.12
CA GLY A 44 15.35 -25.63 -2.85
C GLY A 44 15.67 -24.13 -2.79
N LEU A 45 16.88 -23.73 -3.19
CA LEU A 45 17.29 -22.34 -3.22
C LEU A 45 16.45 -21.51 -4.20
N ILE A 46 16.13 -22.05 -5.37
CA ILE A 46 15.24 -21.41 -6.35
C ILE A 46 13.84 -21.21 -5.74
N VAL A 47 13.25 -22.27 -5.17
CA VAL A 47 11.91 -22.21 -4.57
C VAL A 47 11.84 -21.19 -3.45
N ILE A 48 12.81 -21.21 -2.52
CA ILE A 48 12.90 -20.24 -1.42
C ILE A 48 13.07 -18.81 -1.96
N SER A 49 13.90 -18.62 -2.99
CA SER A 49 14.14 -17.29 -3.59
C SER A 49 12.87 -16.73 -4.24
N VAL A 50 12.13 -17.55 -4.99
CA VAL A 50 10.86 -17.13 -5.60
C VAL A 50 9.83 -16.76 -4.52
N LEU A 51 9.68 -17.59 -3.49
CA LEU A 51 8.81 -17.31 -2.35
C LEU A 51 9.21 -16.02 -1.63
N ALA A 52 10.51 -15.78 -1.43
CA ALA A 52 11.03 -14.58 -0.80
C ALA A 52 10.74 -13.32 -1.62
N ILE A 53 10.92 -13.36 -2.95
CA ILE A 53 10.60 -12.23 -3.83
C ILE A 53 9.10 -11.90 -3.76
N ILE A 54 8.25 -12.93 -3.82
CA ILE A 54 6.79 -12.76 -3.69
C ILE A 54 6.46 -12.13 -2.33
N GLY A 55 7.00 -12.67 -1.24
CA GLY A 55 6.79 -12.15 0.12
C GLY A 55 7.27 -10.70 0.30
N ALA A 56 8.45 -10.37 -0.22
CA ALA A 56 8.99 -9.02 -0.19
C ALA A 56 8.14 -8.04 -1.00
N THR A 57 7.63 -8.47 -2.16
CA THR A 57 6.73 -7.66 -2.99
C THR A 57 5.43 -7.35 -2.26
N PHE A 58 4.79 -8.36 -1.65
CA PHE A 58 3.58 -8.15 -0.85
C PHE A 58 3.83 -7.21 0.34
N LEU A 59 4.95 -7.39 1.04
CA LEU A 59 5.32 -6.52 2.15
C LEU A 59 5.55 -5.07 1.69
N GLY A 60 6.24 -4.90 0.55
CA GLY A 60 6.47 -3.59 -0.05
C GLY A 60 5.16 -2.89 -0.42
N ILE A 61 4.22 -3.62 -1.04
CA ILE A 61 2.89 -3.08 -1.37
C ILE A 61 2.12 -2.68 -0.11
N TYR A 62 2.11 -3.54 0.92
CA TYR A 62 1.40 -3.26 2.17
C TYR A 62 1.97 -2.04 2.89
N ILE A 63 3.29 -1.93 3.00
CA ILE A 63 3.96 -0.76 3.61
C ILE A 63 3.69 0.50 2.79
N SER A 64 3.80 0.43 1.46
CA SER A 64 3.55 1.56 0.56
C SER A 64 2.11 2.05 0.68
N HIS A 65 1.14 1.13 0.63
CA HIS A 65 -0.27 1.46 0.81
C HIS A 65 -0.54 2.04 2.20
N ARG A 66 0.07 1.48 3.25
CA ARG A 66 -0.10 2.02 4.62
C ARG A 66 0.42 3.44 4.72
N ILE A 67 1.61 3.73 4.17
CA ILE A 67 2.22 5.07 4.20
C ILE A 67 1.37 6.06 3.38
N LEU A 68 1.01 5.70 2.15
CA LEU A 68 0.22 6.55 1.25
C LEU A 68 -1.19 6.80 1.80
N SER A 69 -1.82 5.79 2.39
CA SER A 69 -3.15 5.92 3.00
C SER A 69 -3.15 6.73 4.30
N THR A 70 -2.01 6.91 4.97
CA THR A 70 -1.89 7.84 6.13
C THR A 70 -1.54 9.27 5.74
N GLN A 71 -1.24 9.54 4.47
CA GLN A 71 -1.18 10.92 3.97
C GLN A 71 -2.59 11.42 3.68
N ASP A 72 -3.40 11.53 4.73
CA ASP A 72 -4.48 12.53 4.74
C ASP A 72 -3.85 13.90 4.44
N PHE A 73 -4.57 14.76 3.70
CA PHE A 73 -4.13 16.12 3.37
C PHE A 73 -3.38 16.74 4.54
N THR A 74 -2.19 17.30 4.27
CA THR A 74 -1.37 17.88 5.33
C THR A 74 -2.21 18.89 6.14
N PRO A 75 -1.94 19.09 7.44
CA PRO A 75 -2.67 20.10 8.22
C PRO A 75 -2.63 21.49 7.55
N PHE A 76 -1.59 21.75 6.75
CA PHE A 76 -1.46 22.95 5.94
C PHE A 76 -2.41 23.00 4.74
N GLU A 77 -2.57 21.90 3.98
CA GLU A 77 -3.54 21.82 2.88
C GLU A 77 -4.97 21.95 3.36
N GLN A 78 -5.30 21.33 4.50
CA GLN A 78 -6.63 21.46 5.11
C GLN A 78 -6.91 22.92 5.50
N GLU A 79 -5.92 23.61 6.06
CA GLU A 79 -6.08 25.02 6.44
C GLU A 79 -6.08 25.95 5.22
N MET A 80 -5.33 25.64 4.15
CA MET A 80 -5.40 26.37 2.88
C MET A 80 -6.77 26.24 2.21
N LEU A 81 -7.38 25.04 2.24
CA LEU A 81 -8.73 24.83 1.71
C LEU A 81 -9.76 25.67 2.50
N ARG A 82 -9.67 25.69 3.83
CA ARG A 82 -10.50 26.57 4.68
C ARG A 82 -10.28 28.04 4.38
N MET A 83 -9.03 28.46 4.19
CA MET A 83 -8.69 29.85 3.90
C MET A 83 -9.24 30.27 2.54
N ALA A 84 -9.16 29.41 1.52
CA ALA A 84 -9.72 29.67 0.20
C ALA A 84 -11.25 29.88 0.26
N GLU A 85 -11.95 29.07 1.06
CA GLU A 85 -13.39 29.19 1.26
C GLU A 85 -13.77 30.47 2.03
N GLN A 86 -13.00 30.82 3.06
CA GLN A 86 -13.16 32.08 3.79
C GLN A 86 -12.94 33.31 2.91
N VAL A 87 -11.90 33.31 2.06
CA VAL A 87 -11.62 34.41 1.13
C VAL A 87 -12.75 34.58 0.12
N LYS A 88 -13.30 33.47 -0.40
CA LYS A 88 -14.45 33.51 -1.32
C LYS A 88 -15.68 34.13 -0.65
N GLY A 89 -15.99 33.72 0.58
CA GLY A 89 -17.09 34.31 1.36
C GLY A 89 -16.87 35.78 1.70
N LEU A 90 -15.62 36.19 1.94
CA LEU A 90 -15.28 37.60 2.16
C LEU A 90 -15.49 38.43 0.89
N SER A 91 -15.07 37.89 -0.26
CA SER A 91 -15.25 38.51 -1.58
C SER A 91 -16.73 38.70 -1.90
N GLU A 92 -17.57 37.69 -1.67
CA GLU A 92 -19.02 37.80 -1.90
C GLU A 92 -19.69 38.85 -1.01
N LYS A 93 -19.28 38.95 0.26
CA LYS A 93 -19.77 39.99 1.17
C LYS A 93 -19.31 41.38 0.74
N LEU A 94 -18.06 41.52 0.28
CA LEU A 94 -17.52 42.76 -0.26
C LEU A 94 -18.28 43.19 -1.52
N ASP A 95 -18.58 42.27 -2.43
CA ASP A 95 -19.40 42.54 -3.62
C ASP A 95 -20.84 42.92 -3.26
N ALA A 96 -21.43 42.27 -2.26
CA ALA A 96 -22.75 42.65 -1.77
C ALA A 96 -22.74 44.08 -1.20
N ILE A 97 -21.73 44.42 -0.40
CA ILE A 97 -21.56 45.78 0.13
C ILE A 97 -21.30 46.78 -1.00
N SER A 98 -20.44 46.45 -1.98
CA SER A 98 -20.16 47.34 -3.11
C SER A 98 -21.42 47.66 -3.91
N ARG A 99 -22.27 46.66 -4.16
CA ARG A 99 -23.57 46.84 -4.83
C ARG A 99 -24.60 47.61 -3.99
N THR A 100 -24.49 47.55 -2.66
CA THR A 100 -25.42 48.24 -1.76
C THR A 100 -25.01 49.70 -1.56
N VAL A 101 -23.70 49.96 -1.47
CA VAL A 101 -23.12 51.31 -1.37
C VAL A 101 -23.18 52.02 -2.71
N THR A 102 -23.03 51.27 -3.81
CA THR A 102 -23.16 51.77 -5.17
C THR A 102 -24.56 51.44 -5.70
N GLY A 103 -25.58 52.18 -5.25
CA GLY A 103 -26.85 52.27 -5.99
C GLY A 103 -26.59 52.65 -7.45
N PRO A 104 -27.50 52.30 -8.39
CA PRO A 104 -27.22 52.08 -9.82
C PRO A 104 -26.25 53.13 -10.37
N MET A 105 -24.98 52.75 -10.49
CA MET A 105 -23.99 53.64 -11.05
C MET A 105 -24.23 53.67 -12.55
N ASP A 106 -24.72 54.81 -13.02
CA ASP A 106 -24.81 55.11 -14.44
C ASP A 106 -23.49 54.72 -15.13
N PRO A 107 -23.57 54.03 -16.29
CA PRO A 107 -22.38 53.69 -17.05
C PRO A 107 -21.60 54.97 -17.37
N PRO A 108 -20.26 54.95 -17.38
CA PRO A 108 -19.47 56.15 -17.59
C PRO A 108 -19.80 56.75 -18.95
N SER A 109 -20.58 57.83 -18.93
CA SER A 109 -20.81 58.69 -20.08
C SER A 109 -19.46 59.25 -20.51
N GLY A 110 -19.03 58.86 -21.70
CA GLY A 110 -17.69 59.14 -22.19
C GLY A 110 -17.34 60.62 -22.26
N ARG A 111 -16.04 60.90 -22.32
CA ARG A 111 -15.51 62.10 -22.95
C ARG A 111 -14.14 61.77 -23.56
N ARG A 112 -14.13 61.86 -24.90
CA ARG A 112 -13.05 62.23 -25.83
C ARG A 112 -11.61 61.93 -25.44
#